data_AF-A0A410QG85-F1
#
_entry.id   AF-A0A410QG85-F1
#
_cell.length_a   1.000
_cell.length_b   1.000
_cell.length_c   1.000
_cell.angle_alpha   90.00
_cell.angle_beta   90.00
_cell.angle_gamma   90.00
#
_symmetry.space_group_name_H-M   'P 1'
#
loop_
_entity.id
_entity.type
_entity.pdbx_description
1 polymer ?
#
loop_
_entity_poly.entity_id
_entity_poly.type
_entity_poly.pdbx_seq_one_letter_code
_entity_poly.pdbx_strand_id
1 'polypeptide(L)'
;MNRRRRIIVSLLLVLIISTNICTGVFAANESSLTREELYKAAQKTIEYYHKTYKSEKYEGIMDWPALGLFGFGEDVSGPKWTVDGKNAAYFREEEAKNGVGLSKTKNTDFQRTIIGICAAGKDPRNFAGMNLVQIVKDTMLPNGHFADSVADNKTGKPVGDNLINAHIFGVIALHCAGEPIPNRDKCVEWLEKQQHKDGGFTWDVKYFDNPKDYDYIVSDVDMTAAALMAFAILGEDESNPVVAKAIQFLHDEQLPNGGFHSWGTDNPESCAWAIQALTLLGQDPMGPEWTNTKGQNPVTSLLRFQNSDGSFVHVLEEDDMIDVYENSMSTYEALYGMADAYNKKSAYDMLYEKYRPEGEKYLFKDYKPGDYAFKETADLVYDYIISGYTDGTFKPDNNVTRAEFTKMLNNGKGFRNEARDYSGESKFNDVPEDHWAYGNIGVSAEKGYITGVTEDTFKPEDPITGEQLMIILIRAAGLEEEDDKLKTGGGDWVEGYINLAKEKGLVYENFQPKEPVTRAQCAWSLYQFLNINN
;
A
#
# COMPACT_ATOMS: atom_id res chain seq x y z
N MET A 1 54.76 -4.38 -28.20
CA MET A 1 54.47 -3.14 -28.96
C MET A 1 53.30 -3.39 -29.89
N ASN A 2 52.11 -2.88 -29.54
CA ASN A 2 50.97 -2.53 -30.41
C ASN A 2 50.59 -3.44 -31.60
N ARG A 3 49.44 -4.13 -31.54
CA ARG A 3 48.10 -3.61 -31.93
C ARG A 3 47.00 -4.69 -31.89
N ARG A 4 45.93 -4.36 -31.15
CA ARG A 4 44.49 -4.62 -31.34
C ARG A 4 44.06 -5.75 -32.30
N ARG A 5 43.20 -6.65 -31.79
CA ARG A 5 41.91 -7.02 -32.41
C ARG A 5 40.97 -7.64 -31.36
N ARG A 6 39.83 -6.96 -31.12
CA ARG A 6 38.61 -7.45 -30.45
C ARG A 6 37.83 -8.31 -31.46
N ILE A 7 37.34 -9.47 -31.05
CA ILE A 7 36.46 -10.38 -31.80
C ILE A 7 35.60 -11.11 -30.74
N ILE A 8 34.30 -11.40 -30.85
CA ILE A 8 33.11 -11.02 -31.63
C ILE A 8 31.96 -11.51 -30.73
N VAL A 9 30.94 -10.69 -30.45
CA VAL A 9 29.67 -11.12 -29.83
C VAL A 9 28.63 -11.18 -30.94
N SER A 10 28.00 -12.34 -31.09
CA SER A 10 26.96 -12.58 -32.10
C SER A 10 25.65 -11.94 -31.67
N LEU A 11 25.29 -10.84 -32.34
CA LEU A 11 23.99 -10.18 -32.29
C LEU A 11 23.02 -10.92 -33.23
N LEU A 12 21.90 -11.40 -32.68
CA LEU A 12 20.72 -11.79 -33.44
C LEU A 12 19.98 -10.52 -33.88
N LEU A 13 19.94 -10.30 -35.19
CA LEU A 13 19.18 -9.23 -35.85
C LEU A 13 17.68 -9.53 -35.73
N VAL A 14 16.98 -8.78 -34.87
CA VAL A 14 15.55 -8.50 -35.04
C VAL A 14 15.45 -7.25 -35.92
N LEU A 15 14.85 -7.41 -37.10
CA LEU A 15 14.66 -6.35 -38.08
C LEU A 15 13.52 -5.43 -37.62
N ILE A 16 13.83 -4.44 -36.77
CA ILE A 16 12.90 -3.35 -36.46
C ILE A 16 13.01 -2.33 -37.60
N ILE A 17 11.93 -2.18 -38.36
CA ILE A 17 11.75 -1.08 -39.31
C ILE A 17 11.65 0.20 -38.46
N SER A 18 12.76 0.93 -38.36
CA SER A 18 12.78 2.27 -37.77
C SER A 18 12.11 3.24 -38.73
N THR A 19 10.80 3.44 -38.58
CA THR A 19 10.18 4.70 -39.02
C THR A 19 10.75 5.79 -38.12
N ASN A 20 11.61 6.63 -38.70
CA ASN A 20 11.93 7.94 -38.13
C ASN A 20 10.66 8.79 -38.16
N ILE A 21 9.79 8.58 -37.18
CA ILE A 21 8.82 9.58 -36.79
C ILE A 21 9.63 10.58 -35.99
N CYS A 22 9.78 11.80 -36.52
CA CYS A 22 10.10 12.95 -35.69
C CYS A 22 9.07 12.98 -34.57
N THR A 23 9.42 12.44 -33.40
CA THR A 23 8.73 12.78 -32.18
C THR A 23 9.04 14.25 -31.95
N GLY A 24 8.06 15.10 -32.28
CA GLY A 24 8.04 16.43 -31.68
C GLY A 24 8.19 16.20 -30.19
N VAL A 25 9.24 16.77 -29.60
CA VAL A 25 9.33 16.93 -28.17
C VAL A 25 8.17 17.85 -27.82
N PHE A 26 6.99 17.29 -27.57
CA PHE A 26 5.93 18.02 -26.92
C PHE A 26 6.52 18.43 -25.57
N ALA A 27 6.63 19.74 -25.34
CA ALA A 27 6.98 20.23 -24.02
C ALA A 27 5.99 19.59 -23.04
N ALA A 28 6.49 18.84 -22.08
CA ALA A 28 5.65 18.28 -21.02
C ALA A 28 4.90 19.44 -20.37
N ASN A 29 3.60 19.28 -20.12
CA ASN A 29 2.82 20.33 -19.50
C ASN A 29 3.39 20.59 -18.08
N GLU A 30 3.74 21.84 -17.79
CA GLU A 30 4.27 22.25 -16.48
C GLU A 30 3.16 22.90 -15.66
N SER A 31 3.13 22.59 -14.35
CA SER A 31 2.20 23.20 -13.41
C SER A 31 2.34 24.73 -13.40
N SER A 32 1.20 25.43 -13.43
CA SER A 32 1.13 26.89 -13.31
C SER A 32 1.42 27.39 -11.89
N LEU A 33 1.45 26.49 -10.91
CA LEU A 33 1.78 26.74 -9.52
C LEU A 33 3.11 26.06 -9.17
N THR A 34 4.00 26.78 -8.48
CA THR A 34 5.22 26.22 -7.90
C THR A 34 4.99 25.62 -6.52
N ARG A 35 5.85 24.68 -6.11
CA ARG A 35 5.80 24.09 -4.75
C ARG A 35 6.09 25.10 -3.64
N GLU A 36 6.84 26.16 -3.94
CA GLU A 36 7.06 27.26 -2.99
C GLU A 36 5.78 28.07 -2.75
N GLU A 37 5.01 28.34 -3.81
CA GLU A 37 3.71 29.00 -3.70
C GLU A 37 2.69 28.13 -2.95
N LEU A 38 2.67 26.82 -3.23
CA LEU A 38 1.87 25.85 -2.48
C LEU A 38 2.20 25.88 -0.98
N TYR A 39 3.49 25.85 -0.63
CA TYR A 39 3.93 25.94 0.76
C TYR A 39 3.46 27.24 1.42
N LYS A 40 3.59 28.38 0.74
CA LYS A 40 3.10 29.67 1.25
C LYS A 40 1.58 29.68 1.46
N ALA A 41 0.82 29.05 0.57
CA ALA A 41 -0.63 28.89 0.74
C ALA A 41 -0.95 28.04 1.98
N ALA A 42 -0.27 26.91 2.16
CA ALA A 42 -0.45 26.06 3.33
C ALA A 42 -0.09 26.77 4.65
N GLN A 43 0.96 27.60 4.68
CA GLN A 43 1.32 28.36 5.88
C GLN A 43 0.18 29.29 6.33
N LYS A 44 -0.59 29.89 5.40
CA LYS A 44 -1.78 30.68 5.77
C LYS A 44 -2.83 29.84 6.48
N THR A 45 -3.09 28.63 5.98
CA THR A 45 -4.04 27.69 6.60
C THR A 45 -3.57 27.24 7.99
N ILE A 46 -2.28 27.00 8.17
CA ILE A 46 -1.68 26.68 9.48
C ILE A 46 -1.84 27.85 10.45
N GLU A 47 -1.58 29.08 9.99
CA GLU A 47 -1.78 30.30 10.77
C GLU A 47 -3.25 30.52 11.15
N TYR A 48 -4.18 30.26 10.23
CA TYR A 48 -5.62 30.26 10.47
C TYR A 48 -5.98 29.29 11.61
N TYR A 49 -5.57 28.01 11.53
CA TYR A 49 -5.82 27.04 12.61
C TYR A 49 -5.25 27.50 13.95
N HIS A 50 -4.00 27.97 13.93
CA HIS A 50 -3.34 28.43 15.14
C HIS A 50 -4.08 29.62 15.78
N LYS A 51 -4.59 30.56 14.98
CA LYS A 51 -5.34 31.73 15.48
C LYS A 51 -6.74 31.35 15.98
N THR A 52 -7.47 30.55 15.21
CA THR A 52 -8.88 30.22 15.46
C THR A 52 -9.04 29.34 16.69
N TYR A 53 -8.18 28.33 16.88
CA TYR A 53 -8.36 27.32 17.91
C TYR A 53 -7.59 27.60 19.23
N LYS A 54 -6.76 28.63 19.29
CA LYS A 54 -5.95 28.94 20.48
C LYS A 54 -6.79 29.25 21.71
N SER A 55 -7.88 30.00 21.57
CA SER A 55 -8.78 30.32 22.70
C SER A 55 -9.47 29.08 23.26
N GLU A 56 -9.59 28.03 22.47
CA GLU A 56 -10.18 26.74 22.82
C GLU A 56 -9.13 25.69 23.15
N LYS A 57 -7.88 26.11 23.41
CA LYS A 57 -6.76 25.23 23.77
C LYS A 57 -6.52 24.12 22.74
N TYR A 58 -6.90 24.38 21.48
CA TYR A 58 -6.77 23.45 20.37
C TYR A 58 -7.59 22.16 20.50
N GLU A 59 -8.67 22.13 21.28
CA GLU A 59 -9.51 20.93 21.45
C GLU A 59 -10.05 20.38 20.11
N GLY A 60 -10.40 21.27 19.16
CA GLY A 60 -11.01 20.90 17.88
C GLY A 60 -10.05 20.54 16.73
N ILE A 61 -8.73 20.51 16.92
CA ILE A 61 -7.79 20.20 15.80
C ILE A 61 -7.38 18.73 15.73
N MET A 62 -7.92 17.86 16.59
CA MET A 62 -7.64 16.43 16.56
C MET A 62 -8.25 15.77 15.31
N ASP A 63 -7.73 14.60 14.92
CA ASP A 63 -8.11 13.84 13.72
C ASP A 63 -7.55 14.42 12.41
N TRP A 64 -8.40 14.92 11.52
CA TRP A 64 -8.00 15.30 10.16
C TRP A 64 -7.14 16.56 10.08
N PRO A 65 -7.39 17.65 10.85
CA PRO A 65 -6.48 18.79 10.86
C PRO A 65 -5.08 18.41 11.35
N ALA A 66 -4.98 17.51 12.35
CA ALA A 66 -3.70 17.02 12.84
C ALA A 66 -2.87 16.32 11.76
N LEU A 67 -3.50 15.57 10.84
CA LEU A 67 -2.82 14.93 9.72
C LEU A 67 -2.15 15.95 8.79
N GLY A 68 -2.87 16.98 8.38
CA GLY A 68 -2.34 18.03 7.51
C GLY A 68 -1.24 18.85 8.19
N LEU A 69 -1.42 19.18 9.48
CA LEU A 69 -0.40 19.82 10.31
C LEU A 69 0.87 18.96 10.40
N PHE A 70 0.73 17.67 10.68
CA PHE A 70 1.83 16.72 10.72
C PHE A 70 2.58 16.65 9.38
N GLY A 71 1.86 16.63 8.25
CA GLY A 71 2.46 16.61 6.92
C GLY A 71 3.33 17.85 6.59
N PHE A 72 3.10 18.98 7.26
CA PHE A 72 3.97 20.16 7.20
C PHE A 72 5.01 20.23 8.34
N GLY A 73 5.16 19.16 9.12
CA GLY A 73 6.15 19.05 10.19
C GLY A 73 5.74 19.71 11.50
N GLU A 74 4.47 20.07 11.68
CA GLU A 74 3.98 20.60 12.95
C GLU A 74 3.88 19.50 14.01
N ASP A 75 4.41 19.77 15.20
CA ASP A 75 4.17 18.94 16.38
C ASP A 75 2.92 19.44 17.12
N VAL A 76 1.75 18.87 16.78
CA VAL A 76 0.46 19.27 17.37
C VAL A 76 0.33 18.94 18.87
N SER A 77 1.25 18.15 19.42
CA SER A 77 1.38 17.94 20.88
C SER A 77 2.44 18.86 21.51
N GLY A 78 3.15 19.64 20.69
CA GLY A 78 4.27 20.48 21.10
C GLY A 78 3.87 21.86 21.64
N PRO A 79 4.85 22.68 22.06
CA PRO A 79 4.60 23.96 22.73
C PRO A 79 3.79 24.98 21.91
N LYS A 80 3.90 24.95 20.58
CA LYS A 80 3.14 25.85 19.67
C LYS A 80 1.63 25.60 19.75
N TRP A 81 1.24 24.34 19.96
CA TRP A 81 -0.15 23.87 19.93
C TRP A 81 -0.66 23.52 21.34
N THR A 82 -0.08 24.14 22.37
CA THR A 82 -0.40 23.87 23.77
C THR A 82 -0.73 25.15 24.52
N VAL A 83 -1.84 25.13 25.27
CA VAL A 83 -2.26 26.21 26.18
C VAL A 83 -2.49 25.63 27.57
N ASP A 84 -1.83 26.19 28.59
CA ASP A 84 -1.89 25.72 29.99
C ASP A 84 -1.60 24.21 30.15
N GLY A 85 -0.66 23.69 29.34
CA GLY A 85 -0.30 22.26 29.33
C GLY A 85 -1.33 21.35 28.67
N LYS A 86 -2.37 21.89 28.02
CA LYS A 86 -3.40 21.14 27.29
C LYS A 86 -3.29 21.38 25.79
N ASN A 87 -3.51 20.32 25.02
CA ASN A 87 -3.50 20.29 23.56
C ASN A 87 -4.57 19.31 23.06
N ALA A 88 -4.76 19.23 21.74
CA ALA A 88 -5.77 18.38 21.11
C ALA A 88 -5.71 16.91 21.57
N ALA A 89 -4.49 16.35 21.68
CA ALA A 89 -4.29 14.97 22.10
C ALA A 89 -4.71 14.73 23.55
N TYR A 90 -4.46 15.69 24.46
CA TYR A 90 -4.94 15.64 25.84
C TYR A 90 -6.47 15.54 25.89
N PHE A 91 -7.18 16.41 25.16
CA PHE A 91 -8.65 16.39 25.19
C PHE A 91 -9.22 15.09 24.62
N ARG A 92 -8.71 14.63 23.46
CA ARG A 92 -9.13 13.35 22.89
C ARG A 92 -8.86 12.15 23.80
N GLU A 93 -7.75 12.15 24.54
CA GLU A 93 -7.47 11.09 25.51
C GLU A 93 -8.47 11.09 26.67
N GLU A 94 -8.83 12.28 27.17
CA GLU A 94 -9.84 12.42 28.23
C GLU A 94 -11.24 12.04 27.74
N GLU A 95 -11.62 12.42 26.51
CA GLU A 95 -12.87 11.98 25.88
C GLU A 95 -12.93 10.44 25.82
N ALA A 96 -11.88 9.81 25.28
CA ALA A 96 -11.82 8.36 25.14
C ALA A 96 -11.90 7.63 26.48
N LYS A 97 -11.20 8.12 27.53
CA LYS A 97 -11.30 7.59 28.90
C LYS A 97 -12.72 7.65 29.46
N ASN A 98 -13.49 8.67 29.07
CA ASN A 98 -14.86 8.87 29.51
C ASN A 98 -15.90 8.24 28.58
N GLY A 99 -15.47 7.46 27.57
CA GLY A 99 -16.37 6.81 26.60
C GLY A 99 -17.02 7.77 25.63
N VAL A 100 -16.39 8.91 25.36
CA VAL A 100 -16.78 9.93 24.38
C VAL A 100 -15.86 9.82 23.16
N GLY A 101 -16.38 10.12 21.97
CA GLY A 101 -15.58 10.17 20.73
C GLY A 101 -15.26 8.82 20.08
N LEU A 102 -15.51 7.70 20.77
CA LEU A 102 -15.41 6.34 20.23
C LEU A 102 -16.77 5.65 20.31
N SER A 103 -17.38 5.38 19.17
CA SER A 103 -18.63 4.62 19.12
C SER A 103 -18.44 3.19 19.68
N LYS A 104 -19.49 2.67 20.31
CA LYS A 104 -19.52 1.26 20.73
C LYS A 104 -19.64 0.28 19.57
N THR A 105 -20.03 0.78 18.40
CA THR A 105 -20.31 -0.06 17.23
C THR A 105 -19.55 0.40 16.00
N LYS A 106 -19.36 1.69 15.71
CA LYS A 106 -18.79 2.14 14.43
C LYS A 106 -17.28 1.92 14.38
N ASN A 107 -16.81 1.11 13.43
CA ASN A 107 -15.38 0.85 13.25
C ASN A 107 -14.62 2.09 12.78
N THR A 108 -15.24 2.90 11.93
CA THR A 108 -14.64 4.12 11.37
C THR A 108 -14.24 5.17 12.41
N ASP A 109 -14.89 5.20 13.58
CA ASP A 109 -14.48 6.09 14.68
C ASP A 109 -13.12 5.70 15.26
N PHE A 110 -12.85 4.39 15.40
CA PHE A 110 -11.56 3.88 15.85
C PHE A 110 -10.48 4.13 14.80
N GLN A 111 -10.78 3.84 13.54
CA GLN A 111 -9.87 4.02 12.42
C GLN A 111 -9.45 5.50 12.26
N ARG A 112 -10.42 6.43 12.26
CA ARG A 112 -10.13 7.88 12.24
C ARG A 112 -9.31 8.32 13.45
N THR A 113 -9.66 7.82 14.64
CA THR A 113 -8.94 8.17 15.87
C THR A 113 -7.48 7.74 15.80
N ILE A 114 -7.18 6.54 15.27
CA ILE A 114 -5.80 6.07 15.09
C ILE A 114 -5.00 7.04 14.21
N ILE A 115 -5.53 7.45 13.07
CA ILE A 115 -4.87 8.40 12.16
C ILE A 115 -4.56 9.72 12.90
N GLY A 116 -5.55 10.27 13.60
CA GLY A 116 -5.43 11.51 14.36
C GLY A 116 -4.40 11.45 15.49
N ILE A 117 -4.44 10.42 16.33
CA ILE A 117 -3.50 10.29 17.46
C ILE A 117 -2.08 9.98 16.98
N CYS A 118 -1.92 9.23 15.88
CA CYS A 118 -0.63 9.03 15.24
C CYS A 118 -0.03 10.37 14.77
N ALA A 119 -0.82 11.18 14.07
CA ALA A 119 -0.44 12.53 13.65
C ALA A 119 -0.07 13.42 14.85
N ALA A 120 -0.75 13.23 15.99
CA ALA A 120 -0.43 13.89 17.24
C ALA A 120 0.76 13.34 18.02
N GLY A 121 1.51 12.38 17.46
CA GLY A 121 2.70 11.81 18.10
C GLY A 121 2.39 10.87 19.27
N LYS A 122 1.18 10.29 19.33
CA LYS A 122 0.77 9.31 20.33
C LYS A 122 0.76 7.91 19.73
N ASP A 123 1.09 6.91 20.55
CA ASP A 123 1.06 5.50 20.12
C ASP A 123 -0.37 4.93 20.22
N PRO A 124 -0.99 4.50 19.10
CA PRO A 124 -2.33 3.93 19.09
C PRO A 124 -2.44 2.57 19.79
N ARG A 125 -1.33 1.93 20.15
CA ARG A 125 -1.31 0.67 20.93
C ARG A 125 -1.54 0.88 22.41
N ASN A 126 -1.39 2.12 22.88
CA ASN A 126 -1.63 2.50 24.27
C ASN A 126 -2.19 3.92 24.34
N PHE A 127 -3.47 4.06 24.01
CA PHE A 127 -4.19 5.33 24.07
C PHE A 127 -5.43 5.19 24.95
N ALA A 128 -5.57 6.05 25.96
CA ALA A 128 -6.67 5.97 26.94
C ALA A 128 -6.82 4.58 27.61
N GLY A 129 -5.72 3.83 27.76
CA GLY A 129 -5.73 2.46 28.31
C GLY A 129 -6.20 1.38 27.33
N MET A 130 -6.36 1.71 26.05
CA MET A 130 -6.78 0.79 24.99
C MET A 130 -5.68 0.57 23.95
N ASN A 131 -5.66 -0.62 23.35
CA ASN A 131 -4.90 -0.92 22.14
C ASN A 131 -5.84 -0.80 20.93
N LEU A 132 -5.93 0.40 20.35
CA LEU A 132 -6.83 0.67 19.24
C LEU A 132 -6.43 -0.09 17.98
N VAL A 133 -5.12 -0.32 17.79
CA VAL A 133 -4.59 -1.14 16.68
C VAL A 133 -5.16 -2.56 16.73
N GLN A 134 -5.10 -3.21 17.89
CA GLN A 134 -5.63 -4.57 18.02
C GLN A 134 -7.15 -4.61 17.82
N ILE A 135 -7.88 -3.61 18.33
CA ILE A 135 -9.34 -3.49 18.12
C ILE A 135 -9.67 -3.48 16.63
N VAL A 136 -8.97 -2.67 15.82
CA VAL A 136 -9.20 -2.63 14.37
C VAL A 136 -8.76 -3.94 13.70
N LYS A 137 -7.61 -4.52 14.06
CA LYS A 137 -7.17 -5.83 13.52
C LYS A 137 -8.19 -6.94 13.79
N ASP A 138 -8.83 -6.93 14.97
CA ASP A 138 -9.83 -7.92 15.34
C ASP A 138 -11.13 -7.81 14.53
N THR A 139 -11.36 -6.68 13.84
CA THR A 139 -12.49 -6.51 12.91
C THR A 139 -12.29 -7.17 11.54
N MET A 140 -11.12 -7.72 11.26
CA MET A 140 -10.83 -8.41 10.00
C MET A 140 -11.70 -9.66 9.84
N LEU A 141 -12.60 -9.62 8.85
CA LEU A 141 -13.51 -10.71 8.51
C LEU A 141 -12.81 -11.78 7.66
N PRO A 142 -13.34 -13.03 7.62
CA PRO A 142 -12.73 -14.12 6.85
C PRO A 142 -12.62 -13.87 5.34
N ASN A 143 -13.42 -12.94 4.80
CA ASN A 143 -13.41 -12.53 3.40
C ASN A 143 -12.39 -11.41 3.09
N GLY A 144 -11.66 -10.89 4.09
CA GLY A 144 -10.69 -9.80 3.92
C GLY A 144 -11.24 -8.40 4.19
N HIS A 145 -12.54 -8.24 4.45
CA HIS A 145 -13.15 -6.95 4.77
C HIS A 145 -12.90 -6.55 6.23
N PHE A 146 -12.70 -5.26 6.52
CA PHE A 146 -12.69 -4.77 7.91
C PHE A 146 -14.12 -4.38 8.30
N ALA A 147 -14.69 -5.09 9.26
CA ALA A 147 -16.12 -5.03 9.54
C ALA A 147 -16.66 -3.60 9.69
N ASP A 148 -17.89 -3.38 9.22
CA ASP A 148 -18.62 -2.11 9.38
C ASP A 148 -18.71 -1.70 10.86
N SER A 149 -18.83 -2.72 11.73
CA SER A 149 -18.95 -2.55 13.17
C SER A 149 -17.94 -3.38 13.97
N VAL A 150 -17.37 -2.77 15.02
CA VAL A 150 -16.47 -3.45 15.97
C VAL A 150 -17.17 -4.50 16.84
N ALA A 151 -18.49 -4.37 17.02
CA ALA A 151 -19.26 -5.29 17.85
C ALA A 151 -20.76 -5.23 17.51
N ASP A 152 -21.33 -6.39 17.22
CA ASP A 152 -22.77 -6.60 17.19
C ASP A 152 -23.36 -6.57 18.61
N ASN A 153 -24.51 -5.93 18.77
CA ASN A 153 -25.17 -5.75 20.07
C ASN A 153 -25.62 -7.07 20.73
N LYS A 154 -25.73 -8.18 19.97
CA LYS A 154 -26.16 -9.48 20.51
C LYS A 154 -24.98 -10.40 20.79
N THR A 155 -24.02 -10.45 19.87
CA THR A 155 -22.91 -11.41 19.91
C THR A 155 -21.61 -10.82 20.46
N GLY A 156 -21.48 -9.49 20.48
CA GLY A 156 -20.26 -8.79 20.85
C GLY A 156 -19.11 -8.97 19.86
N LYS A 157 -19.37 -9.55 18.68
CA LYS A 157 -18.37 -9.81 17.64
C LYS A 157 -18.46 -8.79 16.52
N PRO A 158 -17.35 -8.47 15.82
CA PRO A 158 -17.38 -7.63 14.64
C PRO A 158 -18.36 -8.15 13.58
N VAL A 159 -19.04 -7.24 12.89
CA VAL A 159 -20.11 -7.58 11.93
C VAL A 159 -20.26 -6.51 10.84
N GLY A 160 -20.76 -6.96 9.67
CA GLY A 160 -21.10 -6.12 8.54
C GLY A 160 -19.95 -6.00 7.56
N ASP A 161 -20.26 -6.17 6.28
CA ASP A 161 -19.35 -6.04 5.15
C ASP A 161 -19.94 -5.21 3.99
N ASN A 162 -20.80 -4.25 4.34
CA ASN A 162 -21.54 -3.44 3.37
C ASN A 162 -20.93 -2.06 3.16
N LEU A 163 -19.92 -1.69 3.94
CA LEU A 163 -19.30 -0.37 3.90
C LEU A 163 -17.88 -0.46 3.35
N ILE A 164 -17.70 0.00 2.11
CA ILE A 164 -16.38 0.07 1.48
C ILE A 164 -15.43 1.00 2.26
N ASN A 165 -15.95 2.08 2.85
CA ASN A 165 -15.16 3.02 3.63
C ASN A 165 -14.64 2.40 4.94
N ALA A 166 -15.39 1.48 5.58
CA ALA A 166 -14.89 0.76 6.75
C ALA A 166 -13.67 -0.12 6.40
N HIS A 167 -13.65 -0.69 5.19
CA HIS A 167 -12.49 -1.40 4.68
C HIS A 167 -11.31 -0.47 4.41
N ILE A 168 -11.53 0.59 3.63
CA ILE A 168 -10.49 1.55 3.24
C ILE A 168 -9.83 2.19 4.46
N PHE A 169 -10.62 2.71 5.39
CA PHE A 169 -10.07 3.35 6.60
C PHE A 169 -9.42 2.33 7.55
N GLY A 170 -9.83 1.06 7.52
CA GLY A 170 -9.13 -0.02 8.23
C GLY A 170 -7.71 -0.22 7.70
N VAL A 171 -7.56 -0.23 6.37
CA VAL A 171 -6.25 -0.27 5.69
C VAL A 171 -5.41 0.97 6.04
N ILE A 172 -5.95 2.18 5.84
CA ILE A 172 -5.22 3.43 6.09
C ILE A 172 -4.81 3.57 7.57
N ALA A 173 -5.70 3.24 8.51
CA ALA A 173 -5.43 3.40 9.94
C ALA A 173 -4.31 2.47 10.41
N LEU A 174 -4.30 1.20 9.98
CA LEU A 174 -3.23 0.28 10.33
C LEU A 174 -1.90 0.68 9.67
N HIS A 175 -1.93 1.16 8.43
CA HIS A 175 -0.75 1.72 7.78
C HIS A 175 -0.16 2.90 8.57
N CYS A 176 -0.99 3.87 8.96
CA CYS A 176 -0.57 5.00 9.79
C CYS A 176 -0.02 4.58 11.17
N ALA A 177 -0.47 3.44 11.70
CA ALA A 177 0.03 2.86 12.93
C ALA A 177 1.33 2.07 12.75
N GLY A 178 1.85 1.95 11.52
CA GLY A 178 3.05 1.18 11.21
C GLY A 178 2.81 -0.32 11.28
N GLU A 179 1.63 -0.81 10.91
CA GLU A 179 1.29 -2.24 10.89
C GLU A 179 1.16 -2.75 9.45
N PRO A 180 1.62 -3.98 9.14
CA PRO A 180 1.23 -4.64 7.90
C PRO A 180 -0.25 -5.02 7.94
N ILE A 181 -0.92 -4.95 6.79
CA ILE A 181 -2.34 -5.29 6.70
C ILE A 181 -2.56 -6.82 6.78
N PRO A 182 -3.33 -7.32 7.76
CA PRO A 182 -3.62 -8.75 7.85
C PRO A 182 -4.48 -9.21 6.66
N ASN A 183 -4.27 -10.46 6.20
CA ASN A 183 -5.02 -11.04 5.08
C ASN A 183 -5.03 -10.16 3.81
N ARG A 184 -3.91 -9.48 3.51
CA ARG A 184 -3.75 -8.54 2.39
C ARG A 184 -4.33 -9.04 1.07
N ASP A 185 -4.00 -10.27 0.65
CA ASP A 185 -4.49 -10.83 -0.63
C ASP A 185 -6.04 -10.83 -0.69
N LYS A 186 -6.71 -11.19 0.41
CA LYS A 186 -8.17 -11.16 0.50
C LYS A 186 -8.74 -9.74 0.59
N CYS A 187 -8.01 -8.80 1.20
CA CYS A 187 -8.40 -7.39 1.19
C CYS A 187 -8.46 -6.87 -0.24
N VAL A 188 -7.41 -7.13 -1.02
CA VAL A 188 -7.35 -6.78 -2.45
C VAL A 188 -8.47 -7.45 -3.23
N GLU A 189 -8.63 -8.77 -3.12
CA GLU A 189 -9.71 -9.50 -3.82
C GLU A 189 -11.11 -8.98 -3.46
N TRP A 190 -11.34 -8.61 -2.21
CA TRP A 190 -12.63 -8.05 -1.78
C TRP A 190 -12.86 -6.68 -2.40
N LEU A 191 -11.84 -5.80 -2.39
CA LEU A 191 -11.94 -4.46 -2.95
C LEU A 191 -12.05 -4.48 -4.48
N GLU A 192 -11.29 -5.33 -5.19
CA GLU A 192 -11.40 -5.53 -6.64
C GLU A 192 -12.83 -5.89 -7.05
N LYS A 193 -13.51 -6.72 -6.25
CA LYS A 193 -14.91 -7.10 -6.48
C LYS A 193 -15.88 -5.92 -6.34
N GLN A 194 -15.48 -4.79 -5.76
CA GLN A 194 -16.33 -3.61 -5.64
C GLN A 194 -16.23 -2.66 -6.85
N GLN A 195 -15.27 -2.83 -7.77
CA GLN A 195 -15.12 -1.91 -8.91
C GLN A 195 -16.34 -1.91 -9.85
N HIS A 196 -16.80 -0.74 -10.25
CA HIS A 196 -17.94 -0.57 -11.16
C HIS A 196 -17.56 -0.78 -12.63
N LYS A 197 -18.58 -0.85 -13.51
CA LYS A 197 -18.37 -1.11 -14.94
C LYS A 197 -17.62 0.03 -15.64
N ASP A 198 -17.75 1.25 -15.13
CA ASP A 198 -17.06 2.46 -15.58
C ASP A 198 -15.60 2.54 -15.07
N GLY A 199 -15.16 1.59 -14.23
CA GLY A 199 -13.80 1.55 -13.69
C GLY A 199 -13.63 2.27 -12.35
N GLY A 200 -14.62 3.05 -11.90
CA GLY A 200 -14.58 3.73 -10.61
C GLY A 200 -15.17 2.91 -9.46
N PHE A 201 -15.33 3.58 -8.33
CA PHE A 201 -15.95 3.07 -7.11
C PHE A 201 -17.02 4.04 -6.59
N THR A 202 -17.96 3.51 -5.81
CA THR A 202 -19.01 4.27 -5.14
C THR A 202 -19.10 3.86 -3.67
N TRP A 203 -19.94 4.57 -2.91
CA TRP A 203 -20.15 4.29 -1.49
C TRP A 203 -20.84 2.94 -1.24
N ASP A 204 -21.76 2.56 -2.12
CA ASP A 204 -22.55 1.33 -2.02
C ASP A 204 -21.76 0.10 -2.47
N VAL A 205 -21.84 -0.98 -1.70
CA VAL A 205 -21.41 -2.31 -2.16
C VAL A 205 -22.39 -2.87 -3.19
N LYS A 206 -21.95 -3.85 -3.99
CA LYS A 206 -22.72 -4.42 -5.12
C LYS A 206 -24.00 -5.21 -4.76
N TYR A 207 -24.56 -5.04 -3.58
CA TYR A 207 -25.70 -5.82 -3.07
C TYR A 207 -26.97 -4.98 -2.99
N PHE A 208 -27.65 -4.86 -4.12
CA PHE A 208 -28.98 -4.24 -4.22
C PHE A 208 -30.08 -5.31 -4.15
N ASP A 209 -31.18 -5.00 -3.46
CA ASP A 209 -32.38 -5.86 -3.42
C ASP A 209 -32.89 -6.20 -4.83
N ASN A 210 -32.74 -5.26 -5.77
CA ASN A 210 -32.93 -5.47 -7.20
C ASN A 210 -31.58 -5.34 -7.93
N PRO A 211 -31.04 -6.42 -8.51
CA PRO A 211 -29.76 -6.38 -9.24
C PRO A 211 -29.71 -5.39 -10.41
N LYS A 212 -30.86 -4.94 -10.93
CA LYS A 212 -30.91 -3.91 -11.99
C LYS A 212 -30.63 -2.51 -11.47
N ASP A 213 -30.83 -2.25 -10.18
CA ASP A 213 -30.59 -0.93 -9.60
C ASP A 213 -29.11 -0.56 -9.67
N TYR A 214 -28.24 -1.58 -9.64
CA TYR A 214 -26.81 -1.47 -9.87
C TYR A 214 -26.44 -0.83 -11.22
N ASP A 215 -27.27 -0.97 -12.26
CA ASP A 215 -26.99 -0.36 -13.58
C ASP A 215 -27.20 1.17 -13.59
N TYR A 216 -27.79 1.74 -12.53
CA TYR A 216 -28.01 3.18 -12.40
C TYR A 216 -27.01 3.86 -11.46
N ILE A 217 -26.14 3.09 -10.80
CA ILE A 217 -25.16 3.64 -9.87
C ILE A 217 -23.92 4.07 -10.64
N VAL A 218 -23.59 5.34 -10.53
CA VAL A 218 -22.37 5.92 -11.07
C VAL A 218 -21.30 5.96 -10.00
N SER A 219 -20.05 5.75 -10.43
CA SER A 219 -18.89 5.93 -9.56
C SER A 219 -18.68 7.40 -9.20
N ASP A 220 -18.00 7.63 -8.08
CA ASP A 220 -17.68 8.94 -7.55
C ASP A 220 -16.16 9.10 -7.42
N VAL A 221 -15.67 10.32 -7.62
CA VAL A 221 -14.23 10.62 -7.58
C VAL A 221 -13.64 10.34 -6.20
N ASP A 222 -14.32 10.73 -5.12
CA ASP A 222 -13.80 10.58 -3.76
C ASP A 222 -13.67 9.10 -3.43
N MET A 223 -14.71 8.32 -3.69
CA MET A 223 -14.68 6.88 -3.41
C MET A 223 -13.70 6.12 -4.31
N THR A 224 -13.51 6.57 -5.56
CA THR A 224 -12.50 6.00 -6.45
C THR A 224 -11.09 6.32 -5.95
N ALA A 225 -10.83 7.57 -5.56
CA ALA A 225 -9.56 7.96 -4.96
C ALA A 225 -9.29 7.20 -3.66
N ALA A 226 -10.30 7.00 -2.81
CA ALA A 226 -10.18 6.25 -1.57
C ALA A 226 -9.85 4.76 -1.78
N ALA A 227 -10.47 4.13 -2.78
CA ALA A 227 -10.12 2.77 -3.17
C ALA A 227 -8.66 2.70 -3.66
N LEU A 228 -8.23 3.66 -4.48
CA LEU A 228 -6.84 3.76 -4.94
C LEU A 228 -5.85 3.94 -3.79
N MET A 229 -6.18 4.75 -2.78
CA MET A 229 -5.36 4.87 -1.56
C MET A 229 -5.18 3.51 -0.87
N ALA A 230 -6.27 2.74 -0.70
CA ALA A 230 -6.19 1.42 -0.09
C ALA A 230 -5.39 0.43 -0.95
N PHE A 231 -5.58 0.42 -2.27
CA PHE A 231 -4.79 -0.42 -3.18
C PHE A 231 -3.29 -0.13 -3.08
N ALA A 232 -2.91 1.16 -3.11
CA ALA A 232 -1.52 1.58 -3.01
C ALA A 232 -0.88 1.11 -1.68
N ILE A 233 -1.59 1.27 -0.56
CA ILE A 233 -1.13 0.80 0.77
C ILE A 233 -1.02 -0.72 0.84
N LEU A 234 -1.91 -1.44 0.16
CA LEU A 234 -1.82 -2.89 0.02
C LEU A 234 -0.66 -3.29 -0.90
N GLY A 235 -0.02 -2.36 -1.61
CA GLY A 235 1.09 -2.62 -2.54
C GLY A 235 0.63 -3.03 -3.94
N GLU A 236 -0.57 -2.63 -4.36
CA GLU A 236 -1.01 -2.70 -5.76
C GLU A 236 -0.67 -1.40 -6.49
N ASP A 237 -0.37 -1.51 -7.79
CA ASP A 237 -0.06 -0.40 -8.69
C ASP A 237 -0.79 -0.57 -10.04
N GLU A 238 -0.43 0.21 -11.05
CA GLU A 238 -1.01 0.15 -12.40
C GLU A 238 -0.87 -1.19 -13.12
N SER A 239 0.00 -2.10 -12.65
CA SER A 239 0.05 -3.49 -13.16
C SER A 239 -1.21 -4.27 -12.77
N ASN A 240 -1.95 -3.84 -11.75
CA ASN A 240 -3.27 -4.34 -11.44
C ASN A 240 -4.31 -3.71 -12.38
N PRO A 241 -5.03 -4.50 -13.20
CA PRO A 241 -6.02 -3.97 -14.13
C PRO A 241 -7.16 -3.18 -13.47
N VAL A 242 -7.49 -3.46 -12.21
CA VAL A 242 -8.50 -2.71 -11.44
C VAL A 242 -7.96 -1.33 -11.10
N VAL A 243 -6.74 -1.24 -10.59
CA VAL A 243 -6.07 0.04 -10.27
C VAL A 243 -5.92 0.90 -11.53
N ALA A 244 -5.44 0.31 -12.64
CA ALA A 244 -5.29 1.02 -13.91
C ALA A 244 -6.61 1.64 -14.42
N LYS A 245 -7.72 0.90 -14.32
CA LYS A 245 -9.05 1.41 -14.70
C LYS A 245 -9.55 2.53 -13.79
N ALA A 246 -9.27 2.45 -12.49
CA ALA A 246 -9.65 3.50 -11.54
C ALA A 246 -8.83 4.79 -11.75
N ILE A 247 -7.55 4.69 -12.10
CA ILE A 247 -6.74 5.84 -12.52
C ILE A 247 -7.28 6.45 -13.81
N GLN A 248 -7.63 5.61 -14.80
CA GLN A 248 -8.26 6.10 -16.03
C GLN A 248 -9.59 6.80 -15.77
N PHE A 249 -10.43 6.27 -14.87
CA PHE A 249 -11.65 6.93 -14.44
C PHE A 249 -11.37 8.34 -13.89
N LEU A 250 -10.36 8.50 -13.04
CA LEU A 250 -9.97 9.83 -12.55
C LEU A 250 -9.51 10.75 -13.71
N HIS A 251 -8.75 10.25 -14.69
CA HIS A 251 -8.41 11.06 -15.85
C HIS A 251 -9.64 11.51 -16.65
N ASP A 252 -10.61 10.62 -16.83
CA ASP A 252 -11.84 10.90 -17.58
C ASP A 252 -12.73 11.93 -16.86
N GLU A 253 -12.74 11.92 -15.52
CA GLU A 253 -13.47 12.87 -14.67
C GLU A 253 -12.71 14.18 -14.40
N GLN A 254 -11.44 14.30 -14.81
CA GLN A 254 -10.66 15.51 -14.57
C GLN A 254 -11.18 16.68 -15.42
N LEU A 255 -11.50 17.78 -14.73
CA LEU A 255 -12.09 18.97 -15.34
C LEU A 255 -11.04 19.80 -16.11
N PRO A 256 -11.47 20.66 -17.07
CA PRO A 256 -10.57 21.57 -17.77
C PRO A 256 -9.84 22.56 -16.86
N ASN A 257 -10.33 22.79 -15.64
CA ASN A 257 -9.68 23.63 -14.63
C ASN A 257 -8.67 22.85 -13.75
N GLY A 258 -8.48 21.55 -14.01
CA GLY A 258 -7.60 20.64 -13.29
C GLY A 258 -8.25 19.93 -12.09
N GLY A 259 -9.47 20.34 -11.68
CA GLY A 259 -10.19 19.79 -10.54
C GLY A 259 -11.09 18.61 -10.87
N PHE A 260 -12.01 18.33 -9.97
CA PHE A 260 -12.95 17.20 -10.05
C PHE A 260 -14.33 17.61 -9.52
N HIS A 261 -15.36 16.94 -10.01
CA HIS A 261 -16.69 17.00 -9.41
C HIS A 261 -16.90 15.80 -8.48
N SER A 262 -17.63 16.03 -7.38
CA SER A 262 -18.35 14.97 -6.68
C SER A 262 -19.81 15.38 -6.58
N TRP A 263 -20.72 14.45 -6.87
CA TRP A 263 -22.17 14.70 -6.95
C TRP A 263 -22.58 15.92 -7.79
N GLY A 264 -21.76 16.27 -8.80
CA GLY A 264 -22.01 17.39 -9.71
C GLY A 264 -21.38 18.73 -9.32
N THR A 265 -20.69 18.82 -8.18
CA THR A 265 -20.15 20.08 -7.66
C THR A 265 -18.61 20.10 -7.67
N ASP A 266 -18.02 21.17 -8.22
CA ASP A 266 -16.55 21.41 -8.27
C ASP A 266 -16.12 21.88 -6.88
N ASN A 267 -15.24 21.11 -6.24
CA ASN A 267 -14.92 21.30 -4.84
C ASN A 267 -13.45 20.94 -4.54
N PRO A 268 -12.86 21.51 -3.46
CA PRO A 268 -11.48 21.24 -3.09
C PRO A 268 -11.28 19.87 -2.42
N GLU A 269 -12.33 19.29 -1.82
CA GLU A 269 -12.28 17.98 -1.14
C GLU A 269 -11.94 16.86 -2.12
N SER A 270 -12.66 16.75 -3.23
CA SER A 270 -12.41 15.77 -4.29
C SER A 270 -11.01 15.91 -4.88
N CYS A 271 -10.51 17.15 -5.01
CA CYS A 271 -9.13 17.40 -5.41
C CYS A 271 -8.14 16.86 -4.36
N ALA A 272 -8.40 17.08 -3.07
CA ALA A 272 -7.55 16.60 -1.98
C ALA A 272 -7.48 15.06 -1.97
N TRP A 273 -8.61 14.36 -2.10
CA TRP A 273 -8.64 12.90 -2.12
C TRP A 273 -7.89 12.33 -3.32
N ALA A 274 -8.10 12.90 -4.52
CA ALA A 274 -7.33 12.53 -5.71
C ALA A 274 -5.83 12.76 -5.48
N ILE A 275 -5.42 13.91 -4.93
CA ILE A 275 -4.01 14.19 -4.60
C ILE A 275 -3.41 13.13 -3.68
N GLN A 276 -4.11 12.72 -2.63
CA GLN A 276 -3.62 11.68 -1.72
C GLN A 276 -3.44 10.33 -2.43
N ALA A 277 -4.44 9.92 -3.22
CA ALA A 277 -4.41 8.67 -3.99
C ALA A 277 -3.23 8.63 -4.97
N LEU A 278 -3.06 9.70 -5.76
CA LEU A 278 -1.97 9.80 -6.73
C LEU A 278 -0.60 9.78 -6.04
N THR A 279 -0.47 10.49 -4.92
CA THR A 279 0.78 10.54 -4.17
C THR A 279 1.14 9.18 -3.59
N LEU A 280 0.17 8.42 -3.05
CA LEU A 280 0.37 7.05 -2.56
C LEU A 280 0.76 6.07 -3.67
N LEU A 281 0.24 6.27 -4.88
CA LEU A 281 0.63 5.50 -6.09
C LEU A 281 2.00 5.92 -6.65
N GLY A 282 2.68 6.89 -6.02
CA GLY A 282 3.97 7.42 -6.48
C GLY A 282 3.87 8.39 -7.67
N GLN A 283 2.67 8.83 -8.05
CA GLN A 283 2.46 9.83 -9.09
C GLN A 283 2.55 11.25 -8.51
N ASP A 284 3.07 12.19 -9.29
CA ASP A 284 3.11 13.61 -8.91
C ASP A 284 1.82 14.29 -9.37
N PRO A 285 0.93 14.75 -8.46
CA PRO A 285 -0.32 15.43 -8.82
C PRO A 285 -0.10 16.82 -9.45
N MET A 286 1.13 17.35 -9.41
CA MET A 286 1.54 18.55 -10.16
C MET A 286 2.37 18.19 -11.41
N GLY A 287 2.53 16.90 -11.68
CA GLY A 287 3.31 16.35 -12.78
C GLY A 287 2.58 16.43 -14.12
N PRO A 288 3.28 16.12 -15.23
CA PRO A 288 2.75 16.28 -16.57
C PRO A 288 1.55 15.39 -16.87
N GLU A 289 1.44 14.22 -16.23
CA GLU A 289 0.29 13.30 -16.41
C GLU A 289 -1.03 13.92 -15.92
N TRP A 290 -0.97 14.80 -14.92
CA TRP A 290 -2.15 15.44 -14.30
C TRP A 290 -2.29 16.92 -14.65
N THR A 291 -1.41 17.43 -15.51
CA THR A 291 -1.34 18.85 -15.84
C THR A 291 -1.74 19.08 -17.29
N ASN A 292 -2.73 19.93 -17.50
CA ASN A 292 -3.18 20.30 -18.84
C ASN A 292 -2.29 21.38 -19.48
N THR A 293 -2.57 21.73 -20.74
CA THR A 293 -1.77 22.70 -21.52
C THR A 293 -1.78 24.14 -20.99
N LYS A 294 -2.67 24.45 -20.04
CA LYS A 294 -2.72 25.73 -19.32
C LYS A 294 -1.98 25.69 -17.97
N GLY A 295 -1.34 24.56 -17.65
CA GLY A 295 -0.68 24.34 -16.38
C GLY A 295 -1.65 24.08 -15.22
N GLN A 296 -2.89 23.65 -15.51
CA GLN A 296 -3.88 23.36 -14.48
C GLN A 296 -3.90 21.87 -14.16
N ASN A 297 -3.97 21.56 -12.88
CA ASN A 297 -3.92 20.23 -12.26
C ASN A 297 -4.70 20.23 -10.93
N PRO A 298 -4.84 19.08 -10.25
CA PRO A 298 -5.64 18.97 -9.01
C PRO A 298 -5.22 19.97 -7.93
N VAL A 299 -3.92 20.23 -7.77
CA VAL A 299 -3.39 21.16 -6.76
C VAL A 299 -3.72 22.61 -7.09
N THR A 300 -3.55 23.01 -8.36
CA THR A 300 -3.93 24.36 -8.79
C THR A 300 -5.43 24.60 -8.67
N SER A 301 -6.26 23.56 -8.89
CA SER A 301 -7.70 23.67 -8.74
C SER A 301 -8.11 23.82 -7.28
N LEU A 302 -7.57 22.97 -6.41
CA LEU A 302 -7.78 23.04 -4.95
C LEU A 302 -7.52 24.45 -4.39
N LEU A 303 -6.43 25.11 -4.81
CA LEU A 303 -6.09 26.45 -4.31
C LEU A 303 -7.05 27.57 -4.75
N ARG A 304 -7.92 27.34 -5.75
CA ARG A 304 -8.95 28.34 -6.13
C ARG A 304 -9.93 28.61 -4.98
N PHE A 305 -10.11 27.63 -4.09
CA PHE A 305 -11.08 27.66 -2.99
C PHE A 305 -10.51 28.24 -1.69
N GLN A 306 -9.23 28.64 -1.68
CA GLN A 306 -8.61 29.21 -0.48
C GLN A 306 -9.01 30.68 -0.29
N ASN A 307 -9.58 31.00 0.87
CA ASN A 307 -9.84 32.36 1.30
C ASN A 307 -8.56 33.12 1.66
N SER A 308 -8.65 34.44 1.69
CA SER A 308 -7.51 35.31 2.01
C SER A 308 -6.92 35.08 3.43
N ASP A 309 -7.72 34.57 4.36
CA ASP A 309 -7.30 34.25 5.72
C ASP A 309 -6.69 32.85 5.87
N GLY A 310 -6.70 32.03 4.81
CA GLY A 310 -6.16 30.67 4.79
C GLY A 310 -7.20 29.56 5.00
N SER A 311 -8.45 29.89 5.32
CA SER A 311 -9.54 28.92 5.31
C SER A 311 -9.95 28.53 3.88
N PHE A 312 -10.80 27.52 3.72
CA PHE A 312 -11.35 27.10 2.43
C PHE A 312 -12.87 27.15 2.41
N VAL A 313 -13.43 27.43 1.23
CA VAL A 313 -14.87 27.27 0.93
C VAL A 313 -15.12 25.98 0.16
N HIS A 314 -16.33 25.44 0.25
CA HIS A 314 -16.71 24.23 -0.50
C HIS A 314 -17.03 24.54 -1.97
N VAL A 315 -17.73 25.65 -2.23
CA VAL A 315 -18.13 26.13 -3.56
C VAL A 315 -17.68 27.56 -3.79
N LEU A 316 -17.42 27.94 -5.04
CA LEU A 316 -17.04 29.30 -5.42
C LEU A 316 -18.24 30.22 -5.70
N GLU A 317 -19.36 29.64 -6.11
CA GLU A 317 -20.58 30.33 -6.53
C GLU A 317 -21.81 29.59 -5.98
N GLU A 318 -22.92 30.31 -5.76
CA GLU A 318 -24.15 29.77 -5.15
C GLU A 318 -25.11 29.11 -6.16
N ASP A 319 -24.62 28.79 -7.37
CA ASP A 319 -25.44 28.32 -8.49
C ASP A 319 -26.15 26.97 -8.19
N ASP A 320 -25.63 26.19 -7.25
CA ASP A 320 -26.20 24.92 -6.76
C ASP A 320 -27.06 25.07 -5.49
N MET A 321 -27.47 26.29 -5.12
CA MET A 321 -28.17 26.60 -3.86
C MET A 321 -27.39 26.20 -2.59
N ILE A 322 -26.06 26.23 -2.67
CA ILE A 322 -25.14 26.02 -1.55
C ILE A 322 -24.54 27.38 -1.19
N ASP A 323 -24.66 27.79 0.07
CA ASP A 323 -24.08 29.05 0.55
C ASP A 323 -22.54 29.02 0.45
N VAL A 324 -21.93 30.14 0.06
CA VAL A 324 -20.47 30.29 0.08
C VAL A 324 -20.02 30.74 1.47
N TYR A 325 -19.46 29.82 2.25
CA TYR A 325 -18.94 30.09 3.60
C TYR A 325 -17.69 29.27 3.92
N GLU A 326 -16.97 29.70 4.96
CA GLU A 326 -15.84 28.98 5.52
C GLU A 326 -16.24 27.57 5.96
N ASN A 327 -15.62 26.55 5.38
CA ASN A 327 -15.93 25.16 5.65
C ASN A 327 -14.73 24.45 6.31
N SER A 328 -14.95 23.92 7.51
CA SER A 328 -13.90 23.24 8.28
C SER A 328 -13.38 21.98 7.58
N MET A 329 -14.26 21.22 6.92
CA MET A 329 -13.90 20.04 6.14
C MET A 329 -13.03 20.41 4.94
N SER A 330 -13.51 21.30 4.08
CA SER A 330 -12.73 21.82 2.96
C SER A 330 -11.36 22.32 3.41
N THR A 331 -11.27 22.95 4.59
CA THR A 331 -10.02 23.49 5.12
C THR A 331 -9.03 22.41 5.56
N TYR A 332 -9.46 21.38 6.31
CA TYR A 332 -8.52 20.34 6.74
C TYR A 332 -8.14 19.40 5.58
N GLU A 333 -9.07 19.15 4.65
CA GLU A 333 -8.81 18.29 3.50
C GLU A 333 -7.85 18.94 2.53
N ALA A 334 -8.06 20.22 2.25
CA ALA A 334 -7.09 21.01 1.52
C ALA A 334 -5.72 21.00 2.19
N LEU A 335 -5.64 21.08 3.53
CA LEU A 335 -4.35 21.10 4.22
C LEU A 335 -3.56 19.80 4.04
N TYR A 336 -4.16 18.63 4.25
CA TYR A 336 -3.45 17.38 4.02
C TYR A 336 -3.18 17.11 2.53
N GLY A 337 -4.07 17.52 1.63
CA GLY A 337 -3.84 17.43 0.19
C GLY A 337 -2.64 18.29 -0.24
N MET A 338 -2.56 19.52 0.27
CA MET A 338 -1.40 20.40 0.04
C MET A 338 -0.11 19.81 0.62
N ALA A 339 -0.17 19.13 1.77
CA ALA A 339 0.99 18.48 2.38
C ALA A 339 1.51 17.32 1.50
N ASP A 340 0.62 16.44 1.07
CA ASP A 340 0.92 15.28 0.24
C ASP A 340 1.52 15.73 -1.10
N ALA A 341 0.85 16.69 -1.75
CA ALA A 341 1.35 17.33 -2.94
C ALA A 341 2.74 17.89 -2.68
N TYR A 342 2.93 18.83 -1.73
CA TYR A 342 4.18 19.54 -1.45
C TYR A 342 5.37 18.61 -1.23
N ASN A 343 5.19 17.57 -0.41
CA ASN A 343 6.26 16.65 -0.03
C ASN A 343 6.55 15.56 -1.06
N LYS A 344 5.68 15.37 -2.06
CA LYS A 344 5.72 14.20 -2.98
C LYS A 344 5.69 12.87 -2.23
N LYS A 345 5.00 12.86 -1.09
CA LYS A 345 4.84 11.69 -0.21
C LYS A 345 3.59 11.93 0.62
N SER A 346 2.75 10.92 0.75
CA SER A 346 1.53 11.06 1.54
C SER A 346 1.84 11.19 3.02
N ALA A 347 1.08 12.01 3.73
CA ALA A 347 1.11 12.08 5.19
C ALA A 347 0.83 10.71 5.83
N TYR A 348 0.06 9.82 5.16
CA TYR A 348 -0.13 8.44 5.60
C TYR A 348 1.17 7.63 5.58
N ASP A 349 1.98 7.72 4.52
CA ASP A 349 3.30 7.08 4.45
C ASP A 349 4.28 7.65 5.45
N MET A 350 4.23 8.97 5.68
CA MET A 350 5.06 9.61 6.71
C MET A 350 4.72 9.09 8.12
N LEU A 351 3.44 8.84 8.41
CA LEU A 351 3.03 8.22 9.67
C LEU A 351 3.48 6.76 9.73
N TYR A 352 3.28 5.99 8.66
CA TYR A 352 3.77 4.62 8.55
C TYR A 352 5.28 4.54 8.86
N GLU A 353 6.10 5.37 8.22
CA GLU A 353 7.55 5.42 8.44
C GLU A 353 7.90 5.76 9.91
N LYS A 354 7.15 6.69 10.50
CA LYS A 354 7.33 7.10 11.90
C LYS A 354 7.00 5.98 12.89
N TYR A 355 5.94 5.20 12.65
CA TYR A 355 5.43 4.22 13.61
C TYR A 355 5.87 2.77 13.34
N ARG A 356 6.38 2.46 12.14
CA ARG A 356 6.88 1.12 11.79
C ARG A 356 7.89 0.56 12.80
N PRO A 357 8.89 1.32 13.31
CA PRO A 357 9.81 0.77 14.32
C PRO A 357 9.13 0.35 15.63
N GLU A 358 8.04 1.01 16.01
CA GLU A 358 7.24 0.58 17.16
C GLU A 358 6.37 -0.64 16.81
N GLY A 359 5.76 -0.66 15.62
CA GLY A 359 5.00 -1.81 15.12
C GLY A 359 5.80 -3.10 15.02
N GLU A 360 7.06 -3.02 14.58
CA GLU A 360 7.97 -4.16 14.52
C GLU A 360 8.15 -4.88 15.87
N LYS A 361 8.09 -4.16 17.00
CA LYS A 361 8.20 -4.78 18.33
C LYS A 361 7.04 -5.72 18.67
N TYR A 362 5.88 -5.49 18.04
CA TYR A 362 4.63 -6.22 18.27
C TYR A 362 4.21 -7.07 17.07
N LEU A 363 5.03 -7.13 16.02
CA LEU A 363 4.71 -7.80 14.76
C LEU A 363 4.35 -9.28 14.97
N PHE A 364 5.12 -9.98 15.80
CA PHE A 364 4.90 -11.39 16.14
C PHE A 364 4.95 -11.64 17.65
N LYS A 365 4.15 -12.58 18.14
CA LYS A 365 4.14 -13.01 19.54
C LYS A 365 5.38 -13.80 19.92
N ASP A 366 5.87 -14.64 19.03
CA ASP A 366 6.91 -15.67 19.23
C ASP A 366 8.26 -15.34 18.57
N TYR A 367 8.39 -14.17 17.95
CA TYR A 367 9.59 -13.79 17.20
C TYR A 367 9.84 -12.28 17.40
N LYS A 368 11.05 -11.89 17.80
CA LYS A 368 11.35 -10.56 18.36
C LYS A 368 12.56 -9.89 17.69
N PRO A 369 12.62 -8.54 17.73
CA PRO A 369 13.83 -7.82 17.33
C PRO A 369 15.07 -8.35 18.05
N GLY A 370 16.06 -8.79 17.28
CA GLY A 370 17.30 -9.41 17.78
C GLY A 370 17.37 -10.93 17.56
N ASP A 371 16.25 -11.59 17.28
CA ASP A 371 16.26 -13.00 16.86
C ASP A 371 16.88 -13.13 15.45
N TYR A 372 17.46 -14.29 15.16
CA TYR A 372 18.08 -14.58 13.86
C TYR A 372 17.08 -14.33 12.72
N ALA A 373 17.50 -13.56 11.72
CA ALA A 373 16.71 -13.18 10.53
C ALA A 373 15.44 -12.34 10.79
N PHE A 374 15.25 -11.78 12.01
CA PHE A 374 14.03 -11.04 12.32
C PHE A 374 13.86 -9.82 11.41
N LYS A 375 14.93 -9.05 11.18
CA LYS A 375 14.86 -7.83 10.39
C LYS A 375 14.49 -8.13 8.94
N GLU A 376 15.17 -9.09 8.33
CA GLU A 376 14.89 -9.56 6.98
C GLU A 376 13.46 -10.10 6.86
N THR A 377 12.99 -10.83 7.88
CA THR A 377 11.61 -11.30 7.94
C THR A 377 10.64 -10.13 8.01
N ALA A 378 10.88 -9.15 8.88
CA ALA A 378 10.02 -7.98 9.03
C ALA A 378 9.91 -7.21 7.72
N ASP A 379 11.05 -6.93 7.05
CA ASP A 379 11.08 -6.27 5.74
C ASP A 379 10.20 -7.03 4.73
N LEU A 380 10.38 -8.35 4.59
CA LEU A 380 9.57 -9.17 3.68
C LEU A 380 8.07 -9.21 4.05
N VAL A 381 7.72 -9.01 5.32
CA VAL A 381 6.31 -8.95 5.77
C VAL A 381 5.68 -7.62 5.41
N TYR A 382 6.41 -6.52 5.58
CA TYR A 382 5.94 -5.18 5.18
C TYR A 382 5.84 -5.05 3.66
N ASP A 383 6.69 -5.74 2.91
CA ASP A 383 6.59 -5.86 1.45
C ASP A 383 5.51 -6.87 1.00
N TYR A 384 4.75 -7.42 1.95
CA TYR A 384 3.73 -8.46 1.77
C TYR A 384 4.22 -9.76 1.13
N ILE A 385 5.53 -9.97 1.02
CA ILE A 385 6.15 -11.13 0.35
C ILE A 385 5.87 -12.41 1.15
N ILE A 386 6.00 -12.32 2.47
CA ILE A 386 5.68 -13.39 3.42
C ILE A 386 4.69 -12.87 4.46
N SER A 387 4.05 -13.77 5.19
CA SER A 387 3.10 -13.41 6.26
C SER A 387 3.26 -14.31 7.48
N GLY A 388 2.82 -13.79 8.63
CA GLY A 388 2.62 -14.58 9.84
C GLY A 388 1.28 -15.34 9.84
N TYR A 389 1.06 -16.10 10.90
CA TYR A 389 -0.18 -16.83 11.13
C TYR A 389 -1.25 -15.93 11.75
N THR A 390 -2.51 -16.32 11.60
CA THR A 390 -3.67 -15.60 12.14
C THR A 390 -3.70 -15.53 13.67
N ASP A 391 -2.96 -16.39 14.37
CA ASP A 391 -2.79 -16.36 15.82
C ASP A 391 -1.77 -15.28 16.29
N GLY A 392 -1.14 -14.57 15.35
CA GLY A 392 -0.13 -13.54 15.60
C GLY A 392 1.29 -14.08 15.77
N THR A 393 1.56 -15.32 15.38
CA THR A 393 2.91 -15.91 15.40
C THR A 393 3.57 -15.92 14.03
N PHE A 394 4.90 -16.02 13.97
CA PHE A 394 5.64 -16.28 12.73
C PHE A 394 6.12 -17.73 12.62
N LYS A 395 6.37 -18.41 13.75
CA LYS A 395 6.94 -19.76 13.85
C LYS A 395 8.28 -19.88 13.10
N PRO A 396 9.32 -19.12 13.51
CA PRO A 396 10.58 -19.01 12.76
C PRO A 396 11.28 -20.37 12.52
N ASP A 397 11.11 -21.32 13.43
CA ASP A 397 11.75 -22.64 13.39
C ASP A 397 10.94 -23.71 12.64
N ASN A 398 9.71 -23.39 12.20
CA ASN A 398 8.92 -24.34 11.40
C ASN A 398 9.56 -24.50 10.01
N ASN A 399 9.52 -25.72 9.49
CA ASN A 399 9.97 -25.99 8.12
C ASN A 399 8.99 -25.40 7.10
N VAL A 400 9.52 -24.98 5.96
CA VAL A 400 8.75 -24.46 4.82
C VAL A 400 8.53 -25.57 3.80
N THR A 401 7.31 -25.70 3.29
CA THR A 401 7.03 -26.64 2.19
C THR A 401 7.51 -26.09 0.84
N ARG A 402 7.71 -26.98 -0.13
CA ARG A 402 8.06 -26.57 -1.50
C ARG A 402 7.03 -25.62 -2.12
N ALA A 403 5.74 -25.85 -1.88
CA ALA A 403 4.67 -24.98 -2.33
C ALA A 403 4.69 -23.61 -1.64
N GLU A 404 4.90 -23.58 -0.32
CA GLU A 404 5.03 -22.33 0.45
C GLU A 404 6.18 -21.48 -0.06
N PHE A 405 7.38 -22.05 -0.22
CA PHE A 405 8.52 -21.30 -0.73
C PHE A 405 8.29 -20.78 -2.15
N THR A 406 7.62 -21.56 -3.00
CA THR A 406 7.28 -21.14 -4.37
C THR A 406 6.36 -19.91 -4.37
N LYS A 407 5.37 -19.86 -3.47
CA LYS A 407 4.55 -18.66 -3.28
C LYS A 407 5.40 -17.48 -2.82
N MET A 408 6.28 -17.66 -1.84
CA MET A 408 7.17 -16.59 -1.35
C MET A 408 8.07 -16.02 -2.47
N LEU A 409 8.63 -16.90 -3.32
CA LEU A 409 9.46 -16.51 -4.46
C LEU A 409 8.68 -15.68 -5.47
N ASN A 410 7.52 -16.15 -5.92
CA ASN A 410 6.70 -15.44 -6.89
C ASN A 410 6.24 -14.09 -6.36
N ASN A 411 5.84 -14.04 -5.08
CA ASN A 411 5.50 -12.81 -4.39
C ASN A 411 6.67 -11.80 -4.45
N GLY A 412 7.89 -12.23 -4.10
CA GLY A 412 9.08 -11.37 -4.13
C GLY A 412 9.55 -10.99 -5.55
N LYS A 413 9.19 -11.78 -6.57
CA LYS A 413 9.49 -11.49 -7.97
C LYS A 413 8.39 -10.68 -8.69
N GLY A 414 7.30 -10.33 -7.99
CA GLY A 414 6.19 -9.56 -8.58
C GLY A 414 5.21 -10.40 -9.42
N PHE A 415 5.25 -11.73 -9.33
CA PHE A 415 4.41 -12.63 -10.13
C PHE A 415 3.09 -13.01 -9.45
N ARG A 416 2.56 -12.16 -8.56
CA ARG A 416 1.31 -12.44 -7.83
C ARG A 416 0.11 -12.57 -8.76
N ASN A 417 -0.10 -11.56 -9.61
CA ASN A 417 -1.22 -11.53 -10.55
C ASN A 417 -1.08 -12.64 -11.60
N GLU A 418 0.15 -12.86 -12.11
CA GLU A 418 0.44 -14.00 -12.99
C GLU A 418 0.09 -15.34 -12.35
N ALA A 419 0.42 -15.54 -11.07
CA ALA A 419 0.11 -16.78 -10.35
C ALA A 419 -1.39 -16.91 -10.01
N ARG A 420 -2.08 -15.82 -9.67
CA ARG A 420 -3.52 -15.82 -9.38
C ARG A 420 -4.34 -16.16 -10.62
N ASP A 421 -3.97 -15.56 -11.75
CA ASP A 421 -4.72 -15.65 -13.02
C ASP A 421 -4.17 -16.77 -13.93
N TYR A 422 -3.30 -17.63 -13.38
CA TYR A 422 -2.67 -18.73 -14.10
C TYR A 422 -3.72 -19.72 -14.60
N SER A 423 -3.65 -20.03 -15.91
CA SER A 423 -4.56 -20.94 -16.61
C SER A 423 -3.83 -21.97 -17.47
N GLY A 424 -2.52 -22.12 -17.30
CA GLY A 424 -1.73 -23.15 -17.98
C GLY A 424 -2.01 -24.55 -17.42
N GLU A 425 -1.67 -25.58 -18.20
CA GLU A 425 -1.77 -26.98 -17.77
C GLU A 425 -0.57 -27.37 -16.89
N SER A 426 -0.83 -27.88 -15.68
CA SER A 426 0.23 -28.40 -14.81
C SER A 426 0.86 -29.66 -15.41
N LYS A 427 2.18 -29.69 -15.46
CA LYS A 427 2.96 -30.90 -15.78
C LYS A 427 3.06 -31.89 -14.61
N PHE A 428 2.55 -31.52 -13.43
CA PHE A 428 2.68 -32.29 -12.20
C PHE A 428 1.34 -32.92 -11.80
N ASN A 429 1.30 -34.25 -11.72
CA ASN A 429 0.10 -35.04 -11.42
C ASN A 429 -0.40 -34.86 -9.98
N ASP A 430 0.48 -34.43 -9.07
CA ASP A 430 0.19 -34.22 -7.64
C ASP A 430 -0.14 -32.76 -7.30
N VAL A 431 -0.33 -31.91 -8.32
CA VAL A 431 -0.76 -30.51 -8.17
C VAL A 431 -2.01 -30.31 -9.03
N PRO A 432 -3.20 -30.68 -8.53
CA PRO A 432 -4.46 -30.47 -9.25
C PRO A 432 -4.81 -28.98 -9.37
N GLU A 433 -5.67 -28.60 -10.32
CA GLU A 433 -6.07 -27.20 -10.58
C GLU A 433 -6.66 -26.49 -9.36
N ASP A 434 -7.31 -27.21 -8.45
CA ASP A 434 -7.88 -26.68 -7.21
C ASP A 434 -6.87 -26.59 -6.05
N HIS A 435 -5.62 -27.00 -6.27
CA HIS A 435 -4.56 -26.85 -5.28
C HIS A 435 -4.26 -25.37 -5.07
N TRP A 436 -4.18 -24.93 -3.80
CA TRP A 436 -3.96 -23.52 -3.44
C TRP A 436 -2.69 -22.89 -4.05
N ALA A 437 -1.68 -23.72 -4.33
CA ALA A 437 -0.42 -23.30 -4.95
C ALA A 437 -0.34 -23.56 -6.47
N TYR A 438 -1.42 -24.02 -7.11
CA TYR A 438 -1.42 -24.42 -8.53
C TYR A 438 -0.76 -23.40 -9.43
N GLY A 439 -1.27 -22.16 -9.43
CA GLY A 439 -0.73 -21.11 -10.27
C GLY A 439 0.68 -20.66 -9.88
N ASN A 440 1.02 -20.69 -8.59
CA ASN A 440 2.37 -20.37 -8.15
C ASN A 440 3.40 -21.37 -8.67
N ILE A 441 3.09 -22.66 -8.58
CA ILE A 441 3.92 -23.74 -9.08
C ILE A 441 4.00 -23.70 -10.60
N GLY A 442 2.88 -23.49 -11.29
CA GLY A 442 2.81 -23.36 -12.74
C GLY A 442 3.71 -22.25 -13.29
N VAL A 443 3.54 -21.03 -12.80
CA VAL A 443 4.34 -19.85 -13.20
C VAL A 443 5.84 -20.09 -12.98
N SER A 444 6.24 -20.57 -11.80
CA SER A 444 7.65 -20.84 -11.50
C SER A 444 8.22 -21.99 -12.35
N ALA A 445 7.40 -22.97 -12.71
CA ALA A 445 7.81 -24.10 -13.55
C ALA A 445 7.97 -23.73 -15.02
N GLU A 446 7.12 -22.83 -15.55
CA GLU A 446 7.23 -22.28 -16.91
C GLU A 446 8.43 -21.35 -17.07
N LYS A 447 8.70 -20.52 -16.05
CA LYS A 447 9.89 -19.66 -16.01
C LYS A 447 11.20 -20.44 -15.75
N GLY A 448 11.10 -21.74 -15.46
CA GLY A 448 12.27 -22.61 -15.24
C GLY A 448 12.93 -22.44 -13.87
N TYR A 449 12.32 -21.70 -12.94
CA TYR A 449 12.88 -21.48 -11.60
C TYR A 449 12.84 -22.74 -10.73
N ILE A 450 11.79 -23.53 -10.91
CA ILE A 450 11.57 -24.75 -10.14
C ILE A 450 11.33 -25.96 -11.04
N THR A 451 11.81 -27.11 -10.57
CA THR A 451 11.57 -28.42 -11.18
C THR A 451 10.89 -29.34 -10.17
N GLY A 452 10.17 -30.35 -10.69
CA GLY A 452 9.65 -31.43 -9.87
C GLY A 452 10.76 -32.30 -9.28
N VAL A 453 10.39 -33.19 -8.37
CA VAL A 453 11.29 -34.26 -7.89
C VAL A 453 11.40 -35.39 -8.92
N THR A 454 10.41 -35.51 -9.80
CA THR A 454 10.43 -36.26 -11.07
C THR A 454 9.93 -35.34 -12.18
N GLU A 455 9.85 -35.86 -13.42
CA GLU A 455 9.29 -35.11 -14.56
C GLU A 455 7.82 -34.72 -14.34
N ASP A 456 7.06 -35.52 -13.59
CA ASP A 456 5.61 -35.45 -13.44
C ASP A 456 5.11 -35.32 -11.99
N THR A 457 6.02 -35.16 -11.02
CA THR A 457 5.69 -35.07 -9.58
C THR A 457 6.43 -33.91 -8.93
N PHE A 458 5.72 -33.01 -8.24
CA PHE A 458 6.27 -31.83 -7.59
C PHE A 458 6.57 -32.00 -6.11
N LYS A 459 5.70 -32.72 -5.39
CA LYS A 459 5.61 -32.84 -3.93
C LYS A 459 5.40 -31.50 -3.21
N PRO A 460 4.22 -30.87 -3.33
CA PRO A 460 3.97 -29.53 -2.80
C PRO A 460 4.11 -29.43 -1.27
N GLU A 461 3.75 -30.48 -0.55
CA GLU A 461 3.71 -30.51 0.92
C GLU A 461 5.00 -31.02 1.57
N ASP A 462 5.96 -31.54 0.79
CA ASP A 462 7.25 -31.95 1.32
C ASP A 462 8.05 -30.69 1.75
N PRO A 463 8.78 -30.74 2.88
CA PRO A 463 9.69 -29.66 3.25
C PRO A 463 10.75 -29.42 2.17
N ILE A 464 11.01 -28.15 1.86
CA ILE A 464 12.11 -27.78 0.97
C ILE A 464 13.45 -28.01 1.66
N THR A 465 14.42 -28.60 0.96
CA THR A 465 15.79 -28.79 1.48
C THR A 465 16.70 -27.62 1.15
N GLY A 466 17.79 -27.46 1.91
CA GLY A 466 18.78 -26.39 1.69
C GLY A 466 19.31 -26.34 0.26
N GLU A 467 19.63 -27.49 -0.33
CA GLU A 467 20.11 -27.56 -1.72
C GLU A 467 19.03 -27.17 -2.74
N GLN A 468 17.78 -27.55 -2.52
CA GLN A 468 16.68 -27.19 -3.41
C GLN A 468 16.43 -25.67 -3.37
N LEU A 469 16.46 -25.09 -2.17
CA LEU A 469 16.36 -23.64 -2.00
C LEU A 469 17.45 -22.91 -2.80
N MET A 470 18.71 -23.32 -2.67
CA MET A 470 19.82 -22.66 -3.38
C MET A 470 19.70 -22.80 -4.91
N ILE A 471 19.32 -23.99 -5.40
CA ILE A 471 19.10 -24.21 -6.84
C ILE A 471 18.02 -23.27 -7.36
N ILE A 472 16.89 -23.15 -6.67
CA ILE A 472 15.77 -22.30 -7.08
C ILE A 472 16.19 -20.82 -7.10
N LEU A 473 16.89 -20.34 -6.06
CA LEU A 473 17.32 -18.95 -5.98
C LEU A 473 18.33 -18.59 -7.09
N ILE A 474 19.28 -19.47 -7.39
CA ILE A 474 20.25 -19.27 -8.48
C ILE A 474 19.56 -19.24 -9.85
N ARG A 475 18.60 -20.14 -10.09
CA ARG A 475 17.76 -20.13 -11.30
C ARG A 475 16.95 -18.87 -11.44
N ALA A 476 16.25 -18.48 -10.38
CA ALA A 476 15.43 -17.28 -10.37
C ALA A 476 16.27 -16.00 -10.52
N ALA A 477 17.57 -16.05 -10.20
CA ALA A 477 18.51 -14.96 -10.43
C ALA A 477 19.09 -14.94 -11.86
N GLY A 478 18.88 -15.99 -12.65
CA GLY A 478 19.49 -16.14 -13.99
C GLY A 478 21.01 -16.37 -13.95
N LEU A 479 21.56 -16.79 -12.81
CA LEU A 479 23.01 -16.89 -12.60
C LEU A 479 23.61 -18.23 -13.09
N GLU A 480 22.78 -19.15 -13.59
CA GLU A 480 23.24 -20.42 -14.16
C GLU A 480 24.18 -20.23 -15.37
N GLU A 481 24.11 -19.09 -16.05
CA GLU A 481 24.94 -18.79 -17.22
C GLU A 481 26.37 -18.35 -16.86
N GLU A 482 26.59 -17.90 -15.61
CA GLU A 482 27.86 -17.31 -15.14
C GLU A 482 28.92 -18.36 -14.78
N ASP A 483 28.54 -19.62 -14.51
CA ASP A 483 29.46 -20.72 -14.23
C ASP A 483 29.31 -21.86 -15.24
N ASP A 484 30.31 -22.02 -16.12
CA ASP A 484 30.36 -23.11 -17.11
C ASP A 484 30.29 -24.51 -16.48
N LYS A 485 30.60 -24.65 -15.18
CA LYS A 485 30.49 -25.93 -14.46
C LYS A 485 29.05 -26.32 -14.16
N LEU A 486 28.11 -25.38 -14.14
CA LEU A 486 26.67 -25.65 -14.00
C LEU A 486 26.05 -26.17 -15.30
N LYS A 487 26.70 -25.92 -16.45
CA LYS A 487 26.20 -26.25 -17.80
C LYS A 487 26.36 -27.72 -18.17
N THR A 488 27.25 -28.44 -17.50
CA THR A 488 27.48 -29.87 -17.73
C THR A 488 27.07 -30.62 -16.47
N GLY A 489 25.92 -31.28 -16.45
CA GLY A 489 25.41 -32.09 -15.34
C GLY A 489 26.30 -33.28 -14.96
N GLY A 490 27.55 -33.01 -14.57
CA GLY A 490 28.48 -33.97 -13.98
C GLY A 490 28.09 -34.30 -12.54
N GLY A 491 28.78 -35.28 -11.96
CA GLY A 491 28.41 -35.92 -10.69
C GLY A 491 28.30 -35.04 -9.45
N ASP A 492 28.50 -33.73 -9.57
CA ASP A 492 28.50 -32.77 -8.46
C ASP A 492 27.79 -31.44 -8.78
N TRP A 493 26.83 -31.47 -9.72
CA TRP A 493 26.13 -30.26 -10.17
C TRP A 493 25.47 -29.48 -9.02
N VAL A 494 24.89 -30.17 -8.04
CA VAL A 494 24.28 -29.55 -6.85
C VAL A 494 25.30 -28.75 -6.03
N GLU A 495 26.52 -29.27 -5.85
CA GLU A 495 27.58 -28.55 -5.15
C GLU A 495 27.99 -27.27 -5.91
N GLY A 496 27.91 -27.29 -7.25
CA GLY A 496 28.05 -26.09 -8.08
C GLY A 496 27.07 -24.99 -7.70
N TYR A 497 25.77 -25.28 -7.65
CA TYR A 497 24.73 -24.30 -7.26
C TYR A 497 24.96 -23.76 -5.85
N ILE A 498 25.32 -24.65 -4.92
CA ILE A 498 25.61 -24.28 -3.53
C ILE A 498 26.82 -23.35 -3.47
N ASN A 499 27.90 -23.65 -4.21
CA ASN A 499 29.11 -22.83 -4.19
C ASN A 499 28.87 -21.45 -4.82
N LEU A 500 28.11 -21.36 -5.91
CA LEU A 500 27.71 -20.09 -6.49
C LEU A 500 26.80 -19.30 -5.53
N ALA A 501 25.84 -19.97 -4.87
CA ALA A 501 25.00 -19.33 -3.86
C ALA A 501 25.82 -18.78 -2.67
N LYS A 502 26.88 -19.48 -2.25
CA LYS A 502 27.83 -18.96 -1.23
C LYS A 502 28.56 -17.73 -1.72
N GLU A 503 29.08 -17.75 -2.95
CA GLU A 503 29.78 -16.59 -3.56
C GLU A 503 28.89 -15.35 -3.61
N LYS A 504 27.61 -15.55 -3.91
CA LYS A 504 26.60 -14.50 -4.01
C LYS A 504 25.95 -14.11 -2.67
N GLY A 505 26.38 -14.72 -1.56
CA GLY A 505 25.87 -14.40 -0.21
C GLY A 505 24.44 -14.86 0.07
N LEU A 506 23.93 -15.86 -0.66
CA LEU A 506 22.54 -16.34 -0.53
C LEU A 506 22.36 -17.44 0.53
N VAL A 507 23.46 -18.02 1.02
CA VAL A 507 23.44 -19.17 1.94
C VAL A 507 23.26 -18.71 3.38
N TYR A 508 22.17 -19.17 4.01
CA TYR A 508 21.84 -18.90 5.41
C TYR A 508 22.82 -19.54 6.41
N GLU A 509 22.80 -19.07 7.67
CA GLU A 509 23.70 -19.55 8.72
C GLU A 509 23.48 -21.04 9.05
N ASN A 510 24.56 -21.78 9.33
CA ASN A 510 24.52 -23.22 9.66
C ASN A 510 23.93 -24.11 8.56
N PHE A 511 24.10 -23.71 7.29
CA PHE A 511 23.60 -24.41 6.11
C PHE A 511 23.86 -25.92 6.09
N GLN A 512 22.77 -26.69 5.89
CA GLN A 512 22.79 -28.14 5.71
C GLN A 512 22.05 -28.49 4.41
N PRO A 513 22.74 -28.97 3.35
CA PRO A 513 22.13 -29.13 2.03
C PRO A 513 20.93 -30.08 1.99
N LYS A 514 20.96 -31.15 2.77
CA LYS A 514 19.97 -32.23 2.75
C LYS A 514 18.85 -32.08 3.78
N GLU A 515 19.00 -31.15 4.71
CA GLU A 515 18.01 -30.94 5.77
C GLU A 515 16.92 -29.97 5.31
N PRO A 516 15.69 -30.09 5.86
CA PRO A 516 14.65 -29.09 5.71
C PRO A 516 15.09 -27.68 6.13
N VAL A 517 14.56 -26.67 5.44
CA VAL A 517 14.84 -25.26 5.73
C VAL A 517 13.71 -24.64 6.57
N THR A 518 14.08 -23.88 7.61
CA THR A 518 13.12 -23.19 8.46
C THR A 518 12.59 -21.91 7.81
N ARG A 519 11.47 -21.39 8.33
CA ARG A 519 10.86 -20.12 7.87
C ARG A 519 11.82 -18.95 7.99
N ALA A 520 12.55 -18.84 9.09
CA ALA A 520 13.56 -17.78 9.28
C ALA A 520 14.72 -17.90 8.29
N GLN A 521 15.19 -19.13 8.01
CA GLN A 521 16.24 -19.37 7.01
C GLN A 521 15.79 -19.04 5.58
N CYS A 522 14.56 -19.46 5.21
CA CYS A 522 13.96 -19.08 3.92
C CYS A 522 13.79 -17.57 3.78
N ALA A 523 13.28 -16.89 4.80
CA ALA A 523 13.13 -15.43 4.81
C ALA A 523 14.48 -14.73 4.63
N TRP A 524 15.52 -15.17 5.34
CA TRP A 524 16.86 -14.61 5.21
C TRP A 524 17.40 -14.75 3.79
N SER A 525 17.43 -15.97 3.23
CA SER A 525 17.97 -16.21 1.89
C SER A 525 17.15 -15.51 0.80
N LEU A 526 15.82 -15.47 0.94
CA LEU A 526 14.96 -14.76 0.00
C LEU A 526 15.23 -13.24 0.03
N TYR A 527 15.41 -12.67 1.22
CA TYR A 527 15.76 -11.25 1.36
C TYR A 527 17.11 -10.94 0.68
N GLN A 528 18.14 -11.76 0.89
CA GLN A 528 19.43 -11.57 0.21
C GLN A 528 19.27 -11.68 -1.32
N PHE A 529 18.48 -12.65 -1.79
CA PHE A 529 18.21 -12.83 -3.21
C PHE A 529 17.55 -11.61 -3.85
N LEU A 530 16.58 -10.99 -3.18
CA LEU A 530 15.91 -9.79 -3.70
C LEU A 530 16.84 -8.55 -3.73
N ASN A 531 17.93 -8.58 -2.97
CA ASN A 531 18.91 -7.50 -2.86
C ASN A 531 20.25 -7.79 -3.55
N ILE A 532 20.39 -8.92 -4.26
CA ILE A 532 21.66 -9.37 -4.86
C ILE A 532 22.28 -8.38 -5.88
N ASN A 533 21.47 -7.46 -6.43
CA ASN A 533 21.87 -6.47 -7.42
C ASN A 533 21.60 -5.01 -7.00
N ASN A 534 21.21 -4.77 -5.74
CA ASN A 534 20.93 -3.42 -5.20
C ASN A 534 22.16 -2.78 -4.56
#